data_AF-A0A6B1CM18-F1
#
_entry.id   AF-A0A6B1CM18-F1
#
_cell.length_a   1.000
_cell.length_b   1.000
_cell.length_c   1.000
_cell.angle_alpha   90.00
_cell.angle_beta   90.00
_cell.angle_gamma   90.00
#
_symmetry.space_group_name_H-M   'P 1'
#
loop_
_entity.id
_entity.type
_entity.pdbx_description
1 polymer ?
#
loop_
_entity_poly.entity_id
_entity_poly.type
_entity_poly.pdbx_seq_one_letter_code
_entity_poly.pdbx_strand_id
1 'polypeptide(L)'
;MTCAKILCTGLVAGLIAVAESAATPAWRDSVDLPTSIGGSVQAQLRQGWLHAWRVDGDGQELWHTILGRADQPGRIEKANLFTVVVHHPDSQSHIRDDLNRNRLSGHRQTLVGEPFPGLETEIGDQTAQSTYRSAEKPSTHLTRWQRDYWVWAGSGPTDALLHTVVRLAPILTIPQRQTLEKPTADQAILHWDRAEFTDDGQTFSVRYISHREMEVMHQRHTLDQGAVPFEIDIERWVAPIVGYEDSPLNSLAQLQGKVVLLDFWATWCS
;
A
#
# COMPACT_ATOMS: atom_id res chain seq x y z
N MET A 1 24.21 17.47 77.61
CA MET A 1 25.66 17.38 77.37
C MET A 1 25.88 16.28 76.34
N THR A 2 26.51 16.64 75.21
CA THR A 2 27.41 15.85 74.33
C THR A 2 27.38 14.31 74.48
N CYS A 3 27.28 13.48 73.43
CA CYS A 3 28.05 13.55 72.18
C CYS A 3 27.49 12.54 71.14
N ALA A 4 27.75 12.83 69.87
CA ALA A 4 27.43 12.01 68.71
C ALA A 4 28.27 10.72 68.59
N LYS A 5 27.77 9.71 67.88
CA LYS A 5 28.34 9.23 66.60
C LYS A 5 27.56 8.06 66.00
N ILE A 6 27.39 8.19 64.69
CA ILE A 6 26.85 7.27 63.69
C ILE A 6 27.74 6.03 63.57
N LEU A 7 27.13 4.85 63.39
CA LEU A 7 27.78 3.67 62.80
C LEU A 7 26.81 2.98 61.85
N CYS A 8 27.16 3.03 60.57
CA CYS A 8 26.55 2.32 59.46
C CYS A 8 26.98 0.85 59.46
N THR A 9 26.02 -0.06 59.34
CA THR A 9 26.15 -1.41 58.76
C THR A 9 24.77 -1.70 58.15
N GLY A 10 24.55 -1.61 56.85
CA GLY A 10 25.18 -2.44 55.81
C GLY A 10 24.20 -3.55 55.43
N LEU A 11 23.02 -3.19 54.90
CA LEU A 11 22.01 -4.14 54.42
C LEU A 11 22.21 -4.34 52.92
N VAL A 12 22.82 -5.47 52.54
CA VAL A 12 22.91 -5.92 51.14
C VAL A 12 21.56 -6.51 50.76
N ALA A 13 20.67 -5.68 50.22
CA ALA A 13 19.51 -6.14 49.47
C ALA A 13 19.92 -6.23 47.99
N GLY A 14 20.00 -7.45 47.47
CA GLY A 14 20.23 -7.72 46.07
C GLY A 14 19.10 -7.17 45.21
N LEU A 15 19.32 -5.99 44.63
CA LEU A 15 18.64 -5.56 43.41
C LEU A 15 19.29 -6.31 42.25
N ILE A 16 18.62 -7.35 41.75
CA ILE A 16 18.84 -7.80 40.39
C ILE A 16 18.30 -6.68 39.50
N ALA A 17 19.16 -5.71 39.18
CA ALA A 17 18.96 -4.86 38.04
C ALA A 17 19.05 -5.78 36.82
N VAL A 18 17.89 -6.15 36.26
CA VAL A 18 17.84 -6.58 34.88
C VAL A 18 18.31 -5.36 34.09
N ALA A 19 19.57 -5.40 33.66
CA ALA A 19 20.06 -4.46 32.69
C ALA A 19 19.21 -4.71 31.44
N GLU A 20 18.24 -3.84 31.16
CA GLU A 20 17.78 -3.65 29.79
C GLU A 20 19.04 -3.40 28.98
N SER A 21 19.43 -4.40 28.19
CA SER A 21 20.52 -4.21 27.24
C SER A 21 20.11 -3.02 26.40
N ALA A 22 20.88 -1.94 26.49
CA ALA A 22 20.75 -0.79 25.61
C ALA A 22 20.84 -1.34 24.18
N ALA A 23 19.68 -1.54 23.56
CA ALA A 23 19.59 -2.07 22.22
C ALA A 23 20.30 -1.08 21.31
N THR A 24 21.33 -1.56 20.62
CA THR A 24 22.02 -0.88 19.53
C THR A 24 20.96 -0.21 18.66
N PRO A 25 21.12 1.08 18.24
CA PRO A 25 20.11 1.74 17.45
C PRO A 25 19.86 0.89 16.19
N ALA A 26 18.68 0.26 16.16
CA ALA A 26 18.16 -0.46 15.01
C ALA A 26 18.21 0.49 13.83
N TRP A 27 19.11 0.23 12.88
CA TRP A 27 19.27 1.09 11.71
C TRP A 27 17.90 1.35 11.08
N ARG A 28 17.61 2.62 10.79
CA ARG A 28 16.41 3.08 10.12
C ARG A 28 16.80 4.16 9.13
N ASP A 29 16.22 4.08 7.94
CA ASP A 29 16.43 5.05 6.87
C ASP A 29 15.08 5.38 6.21
N SER A 30 15.01 6.54 5.57
CA SER A 30 13.79 7.01 4.92
C SER A 30 14.12 7.97 3.77
N VAL A 31 13.36 7.84 2.68
CA VAL A 31 13.39 8.76 1.55
C VAL A 31 12.00 9.32 1.31
N ASP A 32 11.90 10.64 1.37
CA ASP A 32 10.68 11.37 1.05
C ASP A 32 10.39 11.34 -0.45
N LEU A 33 9.11 11.16 -0.76
CA LEU A 33 8.60 11.19 -2.13
C LEU A 33 8.33 12.65 -2.57
N PRO A 34 8.30 12.92 -3.89
CA PRO A 34 7.89 14.22 -4.39
C PRO A 34 6.54 14.66 -3.81
N THR A 35 6.37 15.96 -3.56
CA THR A 35 5.14 16.52 -2.96
C THR A 35 3.88 16.16 -3.73
N SER A 36 3.97 15.98 -5.05
CA SER A 36 2.85 15.56 -5.92
C SER A 36 2.38 14.12 -5.67
N ILE A 37 3.20 13.30 -5.01
CA ILE A 37 2.90 11.90 -4.67
C ILE A 37 2.63 11.78 -3.17
N GLY A 38 3.39 12.51 -2.35
CA GLY A 38 3.28 12.48 -0.89
C GLY A 38 3.85 11.21 -0.25
N GLY A 39 4.20 11.33 1.03
CA GLY A 39 4.68 10.22 1.84
C GLY A 39 6.16 9.89 1.67
N SER A 40 6.56 8.71 2.14
CA SER A 40 7.95 8.26 2.15
C SER A 40 8.06 6.74 2.02
N VAL A 41 9.20 6.30 1.49
CA VAL A 41 9.63 4.90 1.59
C VAL A 41 10.62 4.81 2.75
N GLN A 42 10.44 3.81 3.60
CA GLN A 42 11.17 3.62 4.84
C GLN A 42 11.72 2.21 4.91
N ALA A 43 12.86 2.05 5.58
CA ALA A 43 13.43 0.75 5.86
C ALA A 43 14.04 0.71 7.26
N GLN A 44 14.01 -0.44 7.90
CA GLN A 44 14.55 -0.63 9.23
C GLN A 44 15.01 -2.06 9.46
N LEU A 45 16.12 -2.20 10.19
CA LEU A 45 16.57 -3.49 10.69
C LEU A 45 15.93 -3.77 12.06
N ARG A 46 14.99 -4.72 12.12
CA ARG A 46 14.28 -5.12 13.35
C ARG A 46 14.67 -6.54 13.72
N GLN A 47 15.33 -6.72 14.86
CA GLN A 47 15.69 -8.06 15.37
C GLN A 47 16.42 -8.95 14.33
N GLY A 48 17.30 -8.36 13.52
CA GLY A 48 18.04 -9.06 12.46
C GLY A 48 17.29 -9.24 11.14
N TRP A 49 16.13 -8.60 10.96
CA TRP A 49 15.31 -8.66 9.75
C TRP A 49 15.19 -7.29 9.09
N LEU A 50 15.42 -7.23 7.78
CA LEU A 50 15.28 -5.99 7.03
C LEU A 50 13.83 -5.81 6.58
N HIS A 51 13.15 -4.86 7.22
CA HIS A 51 11.81 -4.43 6.86
C HIS A 51 11.89 -3.22 5.93
N ALA A 52 10.96 -3.13 4.99
CA ALA A 52 10.73 -1.95 4.17
C ALA A 52 9.24 -1.70 4.03
N TRP A 53 8.82 -0.45 4.12
CA TRP A 53 7.42 -0.07 3.96
C TRP A 53 7.29 1.30 3.30
N ARG A 54 6.11 1.58 2.77
CA ARG A 54 5.74 2.91 2.30
C ARG A 54 4.56 3.43 3.08
N VAL A 55 4.63 4.72 3.39
CA VAL A 55 3.49 5.51 3.87
C VAL A 55 3.09 6.53 2.80
N ASP A 56 1.80 6.87 2.74
CA ASP A 56 1.28 7.97 1.93
C ASP A 56 1.43 9.34 2.62
N GLY A 57 0.88 10.39 2.01
CA GLY A 57 0.94 11.76 2.55
C GLY A 57 0.23 11.93 3.90
N ASP A 58 -0.71 11.04 4.24
CA ASP A 58 -1.46 11.03 5.50
C ASP A 58 -0.78 10.13 6.55
N GLY A 59 0.37 9.53 6.20
CA GLY A 59 1.10 8.61 7.07
C GLY A 59 0.50 7.19 7.13
N GLN A 60 -0.48 6.87 6.28
CA GLN A 60 -1.05 5.53 6.22
C GLN A 60 -0.18 4.59 5.40
N GLU A 61 -0.04 3.36 5.87
CA GLU A 61 0.74 2.35 5.17
C GLU A 61 0.09 1.96 3.83
N LEU A 62 0.91 1.94 2.78
CA LEU A 62 0.56 1.46 1.45
C LEU A 62 1.03 0.03 1.23
N TRP A 63 2.22 -0.30 1.71
CA TRP A 63 2.77 -1.64 1.66
C TRP A 63 3.86 -1.82 2.72
N HIS A 64 4.07 -3.06 3.15
CA HIS A 64 5.17 -3.48 4.03
C HIS A 64 5.65 -4.86 3.63
N THR A 65 6.97 -5.00 3.48
CA THR A 65 7.64 -6.26 3.15
C THR A 65 8.84 -6.49 4.06
N ILE A 66 9.11 -7.75 4.33
CA ILE A 66 10.38 -8.21 4.90
C ILE A 66 11.24 -8.76 3.76
N LEU A 67 12.45 -8.22 3.58
CA LEU A 67 13.36 -8.62 2.50
C LEU A 67 14.14 -9.89 2.86
N GLY A 68 14.51 -10.05 4.13
CA GLY A 68 15.33 -11.17 4.59
C GLY A 68 16.07 -10.87 5.88
N ARG A 69 16.96 -11.78 6.27
CA ARG A 69 17.87 -11.60 7.40
C ARG A 69 19.05 -10.72 7.00
N ALA A 70 19.35 -9.76 7.86
CA ALA A 70 20.49 -8.88 7.71
C ALA A 70 21.20 -8.67 9.06
N ASP A 71 22.51 -8.73 9.02
CA ASP A 71 23.42 -8.34 10.09
C ASP A 71 23.94 -6.90 9.92
N GLN A 72 23.79 -6.35 8.72
CA GLN A 72 24.21 -5.00 8.35
C GLN A 72 23.01 -4.16 7.86
N PRO A 73 23.09 -2.82 7.99
CA PRO A 73 22.15 -1.91 7.35
C PRO A 73 21.94 -2.17 5.86
N GLY A 74 20.69 -2.10 5.41
CA GLY A 74 20.39 -1.99 3.99
C GLY A 74 20.73 -0.61 3.43
N ARG A 75 20.22 -0.31 2.24
CA ARG A 75 20.33 1.03 1.63
C ARG A 75 19.02 1.42 0.96
N ILE A 76 18.55 2.65 1.17
CA ILE A 76 17.48 3.22 0.36
C ILE A 76 18.09 4.12 -0.71
N GLU A 77 17.64 3.95 -1.94
CA GLU A 77 18.15 4.68 -3.09
C GLU A 77 17.00 5.27 -3.90
N LYS A 78 17.04 6.58 -4.10
CA LYS A 78 16.17 7.26 -5.07
C LYS A 78 16.78 7.13 -6.47
N ALA A 79 16.53 6.00 -7.12
CA ALA A 79 17.09 5.69 -8.44
C ALA A 79 16.72 6.73 -9.51
N ASN A 80 15.51 7.31 -9.41
CA ASN A 80 15.08 8.50 -10.15
C ASN A 80 13.91 9.19 -9.43
N LEU A 81 13.31 10.21 -10.06
CA LEU A 81 12.22 10.98 -9.46
C LEU A 81 11.00 10.13 -9.05
N PHE A 82 10.75 9.02 -9.75
CA PHE A 82 9.58 8.16 -9.60
C PHE A 82 9.92 6.73 -9.23
N THR A 83 11.16 6.44 -8.82
CA THR A 83 11.58 5.10 -8.45
C THR A 83 12.43 5.17 -7.19
N VAL A 84 11.99 4.44 -6.17
CA VAL A 84 12.77 4.20 -4.96
C VAL A 84 13.08 2.71 -4.87
N VAL A 85 14.32 2.39 -4.52
CA VAL A 85 14.80 1.02 -4.33
C VAL A 85 15.33 0.87 -2.92
N VAL A 86 14.86 -0.14 -2.19
CA VAL A 86 15.45 -0.59 -0.94
C VAL A 86 16.30 -1.82 -1.23
N HIS A 87 17.59 -1.72 -1.00
CA HIS A 87 18.57 -2.78 -1.22
C HIS A 87 18.86 -3.52 0.07
N HIS A 88 18.87 -4.84 0.00
CA HIS A 88 19.42 -5.69 1.03
C HIS A 88 20.96 -5.70 0.94
N PRO A 89 21.70 -5.88 2.06
CA PRO A 89 23.16 -5.98 2.05
C PRO A 89 23.73 -7.05 1.12
N ASP A 90 22.97 -8.12 0.87
CA ASP A 90 23.36 -9.21 -0.05
C ASP A 90 23.41 -8.80 -1.53
N SER A 91 22.94 -7.59 -1.85
CA SER A 91 22.86 -7.01 -3.21
C SER A 91 21.99 -7.78 -4.21
N GLN A 92 21.37 -8.90 -3.82
CA GLN A 92 20.47 -9.69 -4.64
C GLN A 92 19.02 -9.36 -4.31
N SER A 93 18.72 -9.29 -3.01
CA SER A 93 17.39 -9.01 -2.51
C SER A 93 17.15 -7.50 -2.49
N HIS A 94 16.00 -7.09 -3.00
CA HIS A 94 15.66 -5.68 -3.12
C HIS A 94 14.15 -5.51 -3.27
N ILE A 95 13.69 -4.29 -3.02
CA ILE A 95 12.34 -3.85 -3.36
C ILE A 95 12.45 -2.58 -4.18
N ARG A 96 11.63 -2.48 -5.20
CA ARG A 96 11.51 -1.32 -6.08
C ARG A 96 10.06 -0.86 -6.12
N ASP A 97 9.82 0.39 -5.76
CA ASP A 97 8.54 1.07 -5.93
C ASP A 97 8.63 2.03 -7.11
N ASP A 98 7.96 1.68 -8.21
CA ASP A 98 7.77 2.52 -9.40
C ASP A 98 6.46 3.30 -9.27
N LEU A 99 6.60 4.54 -8.85
CA LEU A 99 5.50 5.45 -8.53
C LEU A 99 4.72 5.90 -9.76
N ASN A 100 5.35 5.91 -10.94
CA ASN A 100 4.67 6.33 -12.18
C ASN A 100 3.74 5.23 -12.69
N ARG A 101 4.11 3.96 -12.43
CA ARG A 101 3.31 2.79 -12.84
C ARG A 101 2.45 2.24 -11.72
N ASN A 102 2.53 2.80 -10.51
CA ASN A 102 1.96 2.26 -9.28
C ASN A 102 2.32 0.78 -9.09
N ARG A 103 3.59 0.46 -9.31
CA ARG A 103 4.08 -0.92 -9.33
C ARG A 103 5.17 -1.12 -8.28
N LEU A 104 4.87 -1.98 -7.32
CA LEU A 104 5.83 -2.52 -6.38
C LEU A 104 6.37 -3.83 -6.93
N SER A 105 7.67 -4.03 -6.90
CA SER A 105 8.28 -5.32 -7.23
C SER A 105 9.40 -5.61 -6.26
N GLY A 106 9.61 -6.87 -5.92
CA GLY A 106 10.69 -7.24 -5.02
C GLY A 106 11.24 -8.62 -5.28
N HIS A 107 12.48 -8.79 -4.87
CA HIS A 107 13.19 -10.05 -4.74
C HIS A 107 13.55 -10.21 -3.26
N ARG A 108 13.02 -11.25 -2.61
CA ARG A 108 13.29 -11.58 -1.21
C ARG A 108 14.33 -12.69 -1.12
N GLN A 109 14.96 -12.82 0.04
CA GLN A 109 15.82 -13.95 0.32
C GLN A 109 15.03 -15.26 0.34
N THR A 110 15.60 -16.31 -0.26
CA THR A 110 15.10 -17.68 -0.08
C THR A 110 15.71 -18.26 1.19
N LEU A 111 14.95 -18.33 2.27
CA LEU A 111 15.42 -18.91 3.53
C LEU A 111 15.17 -20.42 3.56
N VAL A 112 16.21 -21.19 3.87
CA VAL A 112 16.13 -22.64 4.02
C VAL A 112 15.89 -22.97 5.49
N GLY A 113 14.72 -23.52 5.80
CA GLY A 113 14.42 -24.10 7.13
C GLY A 113 14.07 -23.10 8.25
N GLU A 114 14.09 -21.79 7.99
CA GLU A 114 13.63 -20.76 8.93
C GLU A 114 12.57 -19.88 8.26
N PRO A 115 11.37 -19.71 8.86
CA PRO A 115 10.38 -18.79 8.33
C PRO A 115 10.82 -17.34 8.57
N PHE A 116 10.38 -16.43 7.71
CA PHE A 116 10.45 -15.02 8.05
C PHE A 116 9.55 -14.77 9.27
N PRO A 117 9.83 -13.74 10.09
CA PRO A 117 8.85 -13.30 11.06
C PRO A 117 7.60 -12.90 10.28
N GLY A 118 6.43 -13.29 10.76
CA GLY A 118 5.19 -12.77 10.21
C GLY A 118 5.14 -11.26 10.41
N LEU A 119 4.55 -10.55 9.46
CA LEU A 119 4.17 -9.16 9.68
C LEU A 119 3.00 -9.12 10.67
N GLU A 120 3.17 -8.33 11.74
CA GLU A 120 2.07 -7.97 12.63
C GLU A 120 1.11 -7.06 11.87
N THR A 121 0.13 -7.66 11.20
CA THR A 121 -0.96 -6.96 10.56
C THR A 121 -2.27 -7.45 11.15
N GLU A 122 -3.12 -6.53 11.57
CA GLU A 122 -4.51 -6.85 11.83
C GLU A 122 -5.15 -7.20 10.48
N ILE A 123 -5.20 -8.49 10.17
CA ILE A 123 -6.02 -9.01 9.08
C ILE A 123 -7.44 -8.60 9.44
N GLY A 124 -8.05 -7.76 8.58
CA GLY A 124 -9.35 -7.14 8.82
C GLY A 124 -10.49 -8.16 8.83
N ASP A 125 -11.73 -7.67 8.69
CA ASP A 125 -12.93 -8.51 8.82
C ASP A 125 -12.85 -9.80 7.98
N GLN A 126 -13.00 -10.95 8.66
CA GLN A 126 -12.94 -12.29 8.04
C GLN A 126 -14.04 -12.54 7.00
N THR A 127 -15.04 -11.65 6.91
CA THR A 127 -16.20 -11.80 6.02
C THR A 127 -15.87 -11.78 4.53
N ALA A 128 -14.67 -11.32 4.14
CA ALA A 128 -14.25 -11.24 2.74
C ALA A 128 -12.86 -11.85 2.45
N GLN A 129 -12.38 -12.74 3.31
CA GLN A 129 -11.07 -13.38 3.13
C GLN A 129 -11.10 -14.41 1.97
N SER A 130 -10.13 -14.32 1.06
CA SER A 130 -9.88 -15.35 0.05
C SER A 130 -8.41 -15.71 0.07
N THR A 131 -8.10 -17.01 0.01
CA THR A 131 -6.72 -17.50 -0.05
C THR A 131 -6.52 -18.30 -1.32
N TYR A 132 -5.39 -18.09 -1.95
CA TYR A 132 -5.05 -18.75 -3.20
C TYR A 132 -3.60 -19.26 -3.16
N ARG A 133 -3.34 -20.41 -3.80
CA ARG A 133 -2.11 -21.19 -3.69
C ARG A 133 -1.63 -21.67 -5.06
N SER A 134 -0.32 -21.61 -5.30
CA SER A 134 0.30 -22.25 -6.47
C SER A 134 0.21 -23.78 -6.36
N ALA A 135 0.02 -24.45 -7.50
CA ALA A 135 -0.08 -25.90 -7.59
C ALA A 135 1.27 -26.62 -7.44
N GLU A 136 2.38 -26.01 -7.88
CA GLU A 136 3.71 -26.64 -7.87
C GLU A 136 4.68 -26.01 -6.87
N LYS A 137 4.46 -24.76 -6.45
CA LYS A 137 5.23 -24.11 -5.38
C LYS A 137 4.39 -24.00 -4.10
N PRO A 138 4.50 -24.98 -3.18
CA PRO A 138 3.66 -25.04 -1.98
C PRO A 138 3.94 -23.92 -0.96
N SER A 139 4.96 -23.08 -1.17
CA SER A 139 5.44 -22.12 -0.19
C SER A 139 4.82 -20.72 -0.28
N THR A 140 3.88 -20.48 -1.20
CA THR A 140 3.37 -19.12 -1.45
C THR A 140 1.85 -19.08 -1.48
N HIS A 141 1.29 -18.51 -0.42
CA HIS A 141 -0.12 -18.21 -0.23
C HIS A 141 -0.34 -16.73 -0.48
N LEU A 142 -1.32 -16.39 -1.32
CA LEU A 142 -1.86 -15.05 -1.39
C LEU A 142 -3.16 -15.01 -0.61
N THR A 143 -3.25 -14.07 0.33
CA THR A 143 -4.45 -13.82 1.14
C THR A 143 -4.96 -12.43 0.82
N ARG A 144 -6.25 -12.30 0.54
CA ARG A 144 -6.94 -11.01 0.37
C ARG A 144 -7.89 -10.78 1.54
N TRP A 145 -8.02 -9.55 2.02
CA TRP A 145 -9.02 -9.14 3.01
C TRP A 145 -9.47 -7.69 2.78
N GLN A 146 -10.45 -7.23 3.55
CA GLN A 146 -10.95 -5.85 3.53
C GLN A 146 -10.69 -5.18 4.87
N ARG A 147 -10.20 -3.94 4.86
CA ARG A 147 -9.93 -3.12 6.06
C ARG A 147 -9.88 -1.64 5.68
N ASP A 148 -10.45 -0.77 6.51
CA ASP A 148 -10.36 0.70 6.37
C ASP A 148 -10.77 1.24 4.99
N TYR A 149 -11.85 0.71 4.39
CA TYR A 149 -12.29 1.06 3.02
C TYR A 149 -11.35 0.61 1.90
N TRP A 150 -10.37 -0.25 2.19
CA TRP A 150 -9.45 -0.82 1.22
C TRP A 150 -9.53 -2.34 1.18
N VAL A 151 -9.34 -2.87 -0.02
CA VAL A 151 -8.93 -4.24 -0.27
C VAL A 151 -7.43 -4.32 -0.06
N TRP A 152 -7.03 -5.20 0.84
CA TRP A 152 -5.64 -5.53 1.12
C TRP A 152 -5.33 -6.92 0.59
N ALA A 153 -4.07 -7.14 0.26
CA ALA A 153 -3.56 -8.47 0.01
C ALA A 153 -2.19 -8.65 0.63
N GLY A 154 -1.89 -9.88 0.99
CA GLY A 154 -0.61 -10.27 1.54
C GLY A 154 -0.15 -11.60 0.99
N SER A 155 1.16 -11.78 0.96
CA SER A 155 1.79 -13.01 0.52
C SER A 155 2.72 -13.57 1.59
N GLY A 156 2.75 -14.89 1.71
CA GLY A 156 3.61 -15.59 2.64
C GLY A 156 3.37 -17.11 2.62
N PRO A 157 4.08 -17.89 3.45
CA PRO A 157 3.91 -19.33 3.55
C PRO A 157 2.56 -19.73 4.15
N THR A 158 1.91 -18.87 4.92
CA THR A 158 0.55 -19.08 5.43
C THR A 158 -0.18 -17.74 5.51
N ASP A 159 -1.48 -17.77 5.77
CA ASP A 159 -2.28 -16.58 6.07
C ASP A 159 -1.88 -15.90 7.39
N ALA A 160 -1.34 -16.64 8.35
CA ALA A 160 -0.83 -16.11 9.62
C ALA A 160 0.62 -15.57 9.54
N LEU A 161 1.39 -15.96 8.52
CA LEU A 161 2.80 -15.58 8.34
C LEU A 161 2.94 -14.84 7.02
N LEU A 162 2.46 -13.60 6.96
CA LEU A 162 2.60 -12.75 5.79
C LEU A 162 3.98 -12.10 5.77
N HIS A 163 4.68 -12.19 4.64
CA HIS A 163 5.99 -11.55 4.41
C HIS A 163 5.87 -10.22 3.69
N THR A 164 4.83 -10.06 2.86
CA THR A 164 4.49 -8.84 2.15
C THR A 164 3.01 -8.57 2.34
N VAL A 165 2.65 -7.32 2.62
CA VAL A 165 1.27 -6.82 2.63
C VAL A 165 1.19 -5.55 1.81
N VAL A 166 0.11 -5.39 1.06
CA VAL A 166 -0.11 -4.25 0.16
C VAL A 166 -1.58 -3.86 0.18
N ARG A 167 -1.82 -2.56 0.30
CA ARG A 167 -3.11 -1.91 0.07
C ARG A 167 -3.38 -1.87 -1.43
N LEU A 168 -4.29 -2.70 -1.93
CA LEU A 168 -4.46 -2.93 -3.37
C LEU A 168 -5.40 -1.92 -4.04
N ALA A 169 -6.62 -1.80 -3.53
CA ALA A 169 -7.72 -1.09 -4.20
C ALA A 169 -8.75 -0.60 -3.18
N PRO A 170 -9.51 0.48 -3.45
CA PRO A 170 -10.63 0.85 -2.59
C PRO A 170 -11.74 -0.20 -2.63
N ILE A 171 -12.55 -0.28 -1.57
CA ILE A 171 -13.77 -1.08 -1.57
C ILE A 171 -14.85 -0.32 -2.35
N LEU A 172 -15.21 -0.85 -3.51
CA LEU A 172 -16.30 -0.35 -4.34
C LEU A 172 -17.50 -1.29 -4.23
N THR A 173 -18.72 -0.73 -4.29
CA THR A 173 -19.97 -1.51 -4.25
C THR A 173 -20.06 -2.50 -5.43
N ILE A 174 -19.54 -2.11 -6.60
CA ILE A 174 -19.42 -2.97 -7.78
C ILE A 174 -17.98 -2.89 -8.29
N PRO A 175 -17.24 -4.02 -8.36
CA PRO A 175 -15.93 -4.03 -8.98
C PRO A 175 -16.03 -3.68 -10.47
N GLN A 176 -15.11 -2.86 -10.97
CA GLN A 176 -15.04 -2.43 -12.37
C GLN A 176 -14.65 -3.56 -13.32
N ARG A 177 -13.97 -4.60 -12.82
CA ARG A 177 -13.61 -5.79 -13.59
C ARG A 177 -14.00 -7.04 -12.84
N GLN A 178 -14.42 -8.05 -13.60
CA GLN A 178 -14.61 -9.38 -13.05
C GLN A 178 -13.28 -9.84 -12.44
N THR A 179 -13.34 -10.18 -11.15
CA THR A 179 -12.23 -10.75 -10.41
C THR A 179 -11.92 -12.13 -11.01
N LEU A 180 -10.69 -12.28 -11.51
CA LEU A 180 -10.21 -13.51 -12.13
C LEU A 180 -9.03 -14.02 -11.31
N GLU A 181 -9.31 -14.99 -10.45
CA GLU A 181 -8.28 -15.69 -9.68
C GLU A 181 -7.85 -16.91 -10.51
N LYS A 182 -6.65 -16.84 -11.11
CA LYS A 182 -6.12 -17.94 -11.94
C LYS A 182 -4.68 -18.27 -11.53
N PRO A 183 -4.47 -19.34 -10.74
CA PRO A 183 -3.15 -19.93 -10.61
C PRO A 183 -2.47 -20.17 -11.93
N THR A 184 -1.15 -19.99 -11.96
CA THR A 184 -0.30 -20.75 -12.88
C THR A 184 0.44 -21.84 -12.11
N ALA A 185 1.12 -22.73 -12.84
CA ALA A 185 2.00 -23.72 -12.23
C ALA A 185 3.03 -23.05 -11.31
N ASP A 186 3.61 -21.93 -11.74
CA ASP A 186 4.84 -21.38 -11.16
C ASP A 186 4.67 -20.25 -10.15
N GLN A 187 3.49 -19.61 -10.11
CA GLN A 187 3.29 -18.44 -9.25
C GLN A 187 1.86 -18.28 -8.75
N ALA A 188 1.78 -17.57 -7.64
CA ALA A 188 0.56 -17.11 -7.09
C ALA A 188 0.06 -15.84 -7.84
N ILE A 189 -1.23 -15.74 -8.25
CA ILE A 189 -1.82 -14.57 -8.92
C ILE A 189 -3.16 -14.19 -8.27
N LEU A 190 -3.31 -12.91 -7.92
CA LEU A 190 -4.56 -12.29 -7.50
C LEU A 190 -4.84 -11.06 -8.39
N HIS A 191 -5.99 -11.03 -9.07
CA HIS A 191 -6.46 -9.86 -9.82
C HIS A 191 -7.70 -9.28 -9.15
N TRP A 192 -7.69 -7.98 -8.83
CA TRP A 192 -8.84 -7.29 -8.25
C TRP A 192 -8.99 -5.91 -8.88
N ASP A 193 -10.08 -5.66 -9.59
CA ASP A 193 -10.28 -4.46 -10.42
C ASP A 193 -9.11 -4.23 -11.40
N ARG A 194 -8.28 -3.21 -11.13
CA ARG A 194 -7.08 -2.85 -11.88
C ARG A 194 -5.79 -3.22 -11.15
N ALA A 195 -5.91 -3.75 -9.93
CA ALA A 195 -4.80 -4.24 -9.14
C ALA A 195 -4.47 -5.69 -9.50
N GLU A 196 -3.19 -6.01 -9.43
CA GLU A 196 -2.66 -7.35 -9.69
C GLU A 196 -1.55 -7.62 -8.69
N PHE A 197 -1.56 -8.78 -8.03
CA PHE A 197 -0.49 -9.26 -7.17
C PHE A 197 -0.05 -10.63 -7.67
N THR A 198 1.20 -10.73 -8.13
CA THR A 198 1.86 -12.00 -8.41
C THR A 198 2.99 -12.28 -7.42
N ASP A 199 3.16 -13.54 -7.01
CA ASP A 199 4.23 -13.96 -6.09
C ASP A 199 4.63 -15.42 -6.33
N ASP A 200 5.91 -15.70 -6.52
CA ASP A 200 6.43 -17.05 -6.74
C ASP A 200 7.20 -17.64 -5.54
N GLY A 201 7.17 -16.94 -4.40
CA GLY A 201 7.90 -17.23 -3.16
C GLY A 201 9.18 -16.42 -3.00
N GLN A 202 9.87 -16.12 -4.09
CA GLN A 202 11.13 -15.39 -4.10
C GLN A 202 10.95 -13.99 -4.69
N THR A 203 10.25 -13.90 -5.81
CA THR A 203 9.91 -12.67 -6.50
C THR A 203 8.43 -12.38 -6.38
N PHE A 204 8.11 -11.09 -6.26
CA PHE A 204 6.75 -10.62 -6.30
C PHE A 204 6.62 -9.34 -7.10
N SER A 205 5.44 -9.12 -7.66
CA SER A 205 5.07 -7.91 -8.39
C SER A 205 3.64 -7.55 -8.08
N VAL A 206 3.42 -6.30 -7.67
CA VAL A 206 2.12 -5.76 -7.33
C VAL A 206 1.86 -4.49 -8.11
N ARG A 207 0.78 -4.46 -8.89
CA ARG A 207 0.14 -3.22 -9.34
C ARG A 207 -0.92 -2.85 -8.31
N TYR A 208 -0.70 -1.79 -7.54
CA TYR A 208 -1.66 -1.25 -6.58
C TYR A 208 -2.32 0.00 -7.14
N ILE A 209 -3.46 0.42 -6.61
CA ILE A 209 -4.18 1.63 -7.03
C ILE A 209 -3.73 2.80 -6.17
N SER A 210 -3.28 3.89 -6.79
CA SER A 210 -2.88 5.10 -6.07
C SER A 210 -4.09 5.87 -5.57
N HIS A 211 -3.88 6.79 -4.62
CA HIS A 211 -4.93 7.68 -4.12
C HIS A 211 -5.64 8.44 -5.25
N ARG A 212 -4.86 9.03 -6.19
CA ARG A 212 -5.40 9.72 -7.36
C ARG A 212 -6.25 8.81 -8.25
N GLU A 213 -5.81 7.58 -8.50
CA GLU A 213 -6.62 6.63 -9.28
C GLU A 213 -7.89 6.23 -8.53
N MET A 214 -7.81 6.09 -7.20
CA MET A 214 -8.95 5.81 -6.34
C MET A 214 -9.99 6.93 -6.37
N GLU A 215 -9.59 8.21 -6.36
CA GLU A 215 -10.49 9.35 -6.54
C GLU A 215 -11.22 9.28 -7.89
N VAL A 216 -10.48 9.02 -8.98
CA VAL A 216 -11.06 8.88 -10.33
C VAL A 216 -12.02 7.70 -10.39
N MET A 217 -11.71 6.58 -9.74
CA MET A 217 -12.58 5.41 -9.69
C MET A 217 -13.85 5.67 -8.90
N HIS A 218 -13.75 6.34 -7.74
CA HIS A 218 -14.92 6.76 -6.96
C HIS A 218 -15.80 7.72 -7.75
N GLN A 219 -15.22 8.77 -8.35
CA GLN A 219 -15.98 9.73 -9.16
C GLN A 219 -16.74 9.03 -10.30
N ARG A 220 -16.11 8.10 -11.01
CA ARG A 220 -16.78 7.29 -12.04
C ARG A 220 -17.94 6.49 -11.47
N HIS A 221 -17.72 5.81 -10.34
CA HIS A 221 -18.77 4.98 -9.74
C HIS A 221 -19.93 5.81 -9.19
N THR A 222 -19.64 6.98 -8.62
CA THR A 222 -20.63 7.97 -8.19
C THR A 222 -21.47 8.45 -9.39
N LEU A 223 -20.85 8.73 -10.54
CA LEU A 223 -21.57 9.05 -11.78
C LEU A 223 -22.46 7.89 -12.27
N ASP A 224 -21.97 6.65 -12.22
CA ASP A 224 -22.74 5.46 -12.65
C ASP A 224 -23.94 5.15 -11.74
N GLN A 225 -23.88 5.50 -10.45
CA GLN A 225 -24.97 5.29 -9.48
C GLN A 225 -26.03 6.41 -9.47
N GLY A 226 -26.02 7.31 -10.47
CA GLY A 226 -27.02 8.37 -10.58
C GLY A 226 -26.82 9.50 -9.58
N ALA A 227 -25.57 9.78 -9.19
CA ALA A 227 -25.28 11.00 -8.45
C ALA A 227 -25.71 12.24 -9.23
N VAL A 228 -26.02 13.30 -8.47
CA VAL A 228 -26.31 14.62 -9.01
C VAL A 228 -25.16 14.99 -9.97
N PRO A 229 -25.44 15.28 -11.25
CA PRO A 229 -24.41 15.70 -12.20
C PRO A 229 -23.57 16.83 -11.60
N PHE A 230 -22.26 16.80 -11.85
CA PHE A 230 -21.39 17.91 -11.45
C PHE A 230 -21.90 19.21 -12.09
N GLU A 231 -21.80 20.33 -11.36
CA GLU A 231 -22.07 21.63 -11.97
C GLU A 231 -21.02 21.91 -13.05
N ILE A 232 -21.47 22.33 -14.22
CA ILE A 232 -20.58 22.76 -15.30
C ILE A 232 -20.47 24.28 -15.21
N ASP A 233 -19.25 24.78 -15.01
CA ASP A 233 -18.94 26.19 -15.19
C ASP A 233 -18.56 26.43 -16.66
N ILE A 234 -19.29 27.33 -17.32
CA ILE A 234 -19.19 27.58 -18.77
C ILE A 234 -18.91 29.06 -18.98
N GLU A 235 -17.68 29.37 -19.41
CA GLU A 235 -17.31 30.76 -19.72
C GLU A 235 -18.13 31.34 -20.88
N ARG A 236 -18.50 30.51 -21.86
CA ARG A 236 -19.23 30.95 -23.06
C ARG A 236 -20.00 29.83 -23.74
N TRP A 237 -21.26 30.12 -24.08
CA TRP A 237 -22.06 29.30 -24.99
C TRP A 237 -21.85 29.71 -26.45
N VAL A 238 -21.74 28.73 -27.34
CA VAL A 238 -21.73 28.92 -28.80
C VAL A 238 -22.93 28.16 -29.34
N ALA A 239 -23.83 28.84 -30.06
CA ALA A 239 -25.11 28.33 -30.55
C ALA A 239 -26.09 27.89 -29.42
N PRO A 240 -26.87 28.82 -28.82
CA PRO A 240 -27.81 28.47 -27.75
C PRO A 240 -28.86 27.46 -28.22
N ILE A 241 -29.31 26.61 -27.30
CA ILE A 241 -30.31 25.57 -27.55
C ILE A 241 -31.66 26.23 -27.83
N VAL A 242 -32.37 25.73 -28.86
CA VAL A 242 -33.72 26.20 -29.21
C VAL A 242 -34.65 26.05 -28.00
N GLY A 243 -35.30 27.15 -27.60
CA GLY A 243 -36.13 27.25 -26.38
C GLY A 243 -35.42 27.74 -25.12
N TYR A 244 -34.13 28.06 -25.19
CA TYR A 244 -33.33 28.65 -24.10
C TYR A 244 -32.59 29.92 -24.56
N GLU A 245 -33.09 30.60 -25.59
CA GLU A 245 -32.43 31.75 -26.23
C GLU A 245 -32.31 32.96 -25.29
N ASP A 246 -33.32 33.17 -24.45
CA ASP A 246 -33.39 34.31 -23.51
C ASP A 246 -32.81 33.98 -22.12
N SER A 247 -32.48 32.71 -21.86
CA SER A 247 -31.89 32.24 -20.61
C SER A 247 -30.81 31.20 -20.92
N PRO A 248 -29.53 31.61 -21.04
CA PRO A 248 -28.45 30.67 -21.33
C PRO A 248 -28.44 29.54 -20.30
N LEU A 249 -28.06 28.36 -20.76
CA LEU A 249 -28.07 27.16 -19.95
C LEU A 249 -26.93 27.24 -18.93
N ASN A 250 -27.18 27.83 -17.77
CA ASN A 250 -26.14 28.10 -16.76
C ASN A 250 -26.01 26.96 -15.75
N SER A 251 -26.88 25.95 -15.83
CA SER A 251 -26.83 24.77 -14.97
C SER A 251 -27.49 23.57 -15.64
N LEU A 252 -26.93 22.39 -15.41
CA LEU A 252 -27.55 21.12 -15.82
C LEU A 252 -28.92 20.88 -15.16
N ALA A 253 -29.19 21.52 -14.02
CA ALA A 253 -30.49 21.42 -13.35
C ALA A 253 -31.64 21.93 -14.24
N GLN A 254 -31.38 22.86 -15.16
CA GLN A 254 -32.37 23.36 -16.12
C GLN A 254 -32.80 22.32 -17.16
N LEU A 255 -32.07 21.20 -17.25
CA LEU A 255 -32.35 20.05 -18.11
C LEU A 255 -32.95 18.87 -17.34
N GLN A 256 -33.38 19.07 -16.09
CA GLN A 256 -33.96 18.00 -15.28
C GLN A 256 -35.13 17.30 -16.00
N GLY A 257 -35.15 15.97 -15.93
CA GLY A 257 -36.15 15.14 -16.61
C GLY A 257 -35.82 14.83 -18.08
N LYS A 258 -34.70 15.35 -18.61
CA LYS A 258 -34.17 15.00 -19.94
C LYS A 258 -32.94 14.11 -19.79
N VAL A 259 -32.69 13.26 -20.77
CA VAL A 259 -31.40 12.57 -20.92
C VAL A 259 -30.43 13.56 -21.56
N VAL A 260 -29.28 13.79 -20.91
CA VAL A 260 -28.26 14.76 -21.34
C VAL A 260 -26.97 14.00 -21.64
N LEU A 261 -26.40 14.23 -22.82
CA LEU A 261 -25.06 13.77 -23.21
C LEU A 261 -24.11 14.97 -23.23
N LEU A 262 -23.00 14.88 -22.49
CA LEU A 262 -21.92 15.86 -22.55
C LEU A 262 -20.80 15.31 -23.42
N ASP A 263 -20.56 15.95 -24.56
CA ASP A 263 -19.50 15.59 -25.48
C ASP A 263 -18.33 16.58 -25.35
N PHE A 264 -17.20 16.12 -24.82
CA PHE A 264 -15.99 16.91 -24.67
C PHE A 264 -15.14 16.74 -25.94
N TRP A 265 -15.09 17.80 -26.74
CA TRP A 265 -14.36 17.81 -28.00
C TRP A 265 -13.44 19.03 -28.11
N ALA A 266 -12.51 18.98 -29.05
CA ALA A 266 -11.66 20.10 -29.40
C ALA A 266 -11.55 20.20 -30.93
N THR A 267 -11.53 21.42 -31.47
CA THR A 267 -11.51 21.68 -32.92
C THR A 267 -10.30 21.11 -33.66
N TRP A 268 -9.26 20.74 -32.92
CA TRP A 268 -8.01 20.18 -33.43
C TRP A 268 -7.85 18.67 -33.22
N CYS A 269 -8.83 18.01 -32.58
CA CYS A 269 -8.82 16.56 -32.41
C CYS A 269 -9.50 15.90 -33.63
N SER A 270 -8.72 15.14 -34.40
CA SER A 270 -9.17 14.42 -35.61
C SER A 270 -9.64 13.00 -35.32
#